data_AF-A0A8C5R3V7-F1
#
_entry.id   AF-A0A8C5R3V7-F1
#
_cell.length_a   1.000
_cell.length_b   1.000
_cell.length_c   1.000
_cell.angle_alpha   90.00
_cell.angle_beta   90.00
_cell.angle_gamma   90.00
#
_symmetry.space_group_name_H-M   'P 1'
#
loop_
_entity.id
_entity.type
_entity.pdbx_description
1 polymer ?
#
loop_
_entity_poly.entity_id
_entity_poly.type
_entity_poly.pdbx_seq_one_letter_code
_entity_poly.pdbx_strand_id
1 'polypeptide(L)'
;MEPIRENLQAHNIILTVSMLACLTLFLTFQIVREYERVVIFRLGRLLPGRARGPGLFFYLPCLDKCHKLDLRLKTFEVPFHQIVTKDLVTLEVDAVCYYRLENAPVFLTSVSTTSNALQLLVQTTMKRLLAHKWGIIKSKDVKLPDDVKQSMAIEAEAQRQAKVKVIAAENEKVVSESLKLAAETLSGSPAAIQLRYLQTLQCMTSERPATFFLPLPFDLMNLNSITIYYGLIKKIQC
;
A
#
# COMPACT_ATOMS: atom_id res chain seq x y z
N MET A 1 -7.99 12.98 -88.69
CA MET A 1 -8.30 13.61 -87.39
C MET A 1 -7.95 12.70 -86.19
N GLU A 2 -7.24 11.58 -86.41
CA GLU A 2 -6.81 10.64 -85.36
C GLU A 2 -5.45 10.96 -84.69
N PRO A 3 -4.42 11.54 -85.34
CA PRO A 3 -3.10 11.69 -84.71
C PRO A 3 -3.04 12.81 -83.63
N ILE A 4 -4.05 13.68 -83.58
CA ILE A 4 -4.15 14.76 -82.57
C ILE A 4 -4.70 14.22 -81.25
N ARG A 5 -5.54 13.17 -81.29
CA ARG A 5 -6.14 12.55 -80.10
C ARG A 5 -5.11 11.75 -79.30
N GLU A 6 -4.17 11.07 -79.96
CA GLU A 6 -3.09 10.31 -79.30
C GLU A 6 -2.10 11.21 -78.54
N ASN A 7 -1.69 12.34 -79.13
CA ASN A 7 -0.78 13.27 -78.46
C ASN A 7 -1.43 13.96 -77.24
N LEU A 8 -2.72 14.28 -77.33
CA LEU A 8 -3.47 14.85 -76.21
C LEU A 8 -3.65 13.82 -75.07
N GLN A 9 -3.87 12.55 -75.42
CA GLN A 9 -3.95 11.46 -74.44
C GLN A 9 -2.61 11.20 -73.74
N ALA A 10 -1.50 11.20 -74.48
CA ALA A 10 -0.16 11.02 -73.90
C ALA A 10 0.19 12.14 -72.91
N HIS A 11 -0.13 13.40 -73.22
CA HIS A 11 0.17 14.53 -72.34
C HIS A 11 -0.62 14.47 -71.01
N ASN A 12 -1.91 14.12 -71.06
CA ASN A 12 -2.74 13.95 -69.87
C ASN A 12 -2.29 12.78 -68.98
N ILE A 13 -1.83 11.68 -69.58
CA ILE A 13 -1.30 10.52 -68.84
C ILE A 13 -0.01 10.92 -68.10
N ILE A 14 0.90 11.65 -68.75
CA ILE A 14 2.14 12.11 -68.10
C ILE A 14 1.84 13.08 -66.95
N LEU A 15 0.90 14.01 -67.15
CA LEU A 15 0.47 14.97 -66.11
C LEU A 15 -0.12 14.27 -64.88
N THR A 16 -0.95 13.25 -65.09
CA THR A 16 -1.58 12.49 -64.00
C THR A 16 -0.56 11.65 -63.22
N VAL A 17 0.38 10.98 -63.91
CA VAL A 17 1.47 10.22 -63.25
C VAL A 17 2.40 11.15 -62.46
N SER A 18 2.75 12.31 -63.02
CA SER A 18 3.58 13.31 -62.34
C SER A 18 2.89 13.87 -61.08
N MET A 19 1.59 14.16 -61.16
CA MET A 19 0.80 14.60 -60.00
C MET A 19 0.74 13.53 -58.90
N LEU A 20 0.51 12.28 -59.27
CA LEU A 20 0.44 11.15 -58.32
C LEU A 20 1.80 10.88 -57.66
N ALA A 21 2.89 10.96 -58.42
CA ALA A 21 4.25 10.84 -57.90
C ALA A 21 4.59 11.98 -56.94
N CYS A 22 4.20 13.22 -57.26
CA CYS A 22 4.40 14.37 -56.37
C CYS A 22 3.60 14.24 -55.07
N LEU A 23 2.33 13.79 -55.16
CA LEU A 23 1.45 13.57 -54.01
C LEU A 23 1.98 12.47 -53.07
N THR A 24 2.44 11.35 -53.63
CA THR A 24 3.03 10.26 -52.84
C THR A 24 4.34 10.67 -52.16
N LEU A 25 5.17 11.46 -52.85
CA LEU A 25 6.41 11.99 -52.29
C LEU A 25 6.12 12.99 -51.15
N PHE A 26 5.08 13.82 -51.30
CA PHE A 26 4.64 14.71 -50.21
C PHE A 26 4.13 13.94 -48.98
N LEU A 27 3.37 12.86 -49.17
CA LEU A 27 2.83 12.02 -48.09
C LEU A 27 3.91 11.25 -47.29
N THR A 28 5.12 11.12 -47.82
CA THR A 28 6.21 10.40 -47.15
C THR A 28 6.92 11.21 -46.06
N PHE A 29 6.66 12.52 -46.00
CA PHE A 29 7.29 13.42 -45.04
C PHE A 29 6.56 13.41 -43.70
N GLN A 30 7.22 12.94 -42.64
CA GLN A 30 6.73 13.06 -41.26
C GLN A 30 7.84 13.53 -40.31
N ILE A 31 7.46 14.44 -39.42
CA ILE A 31 8.33 14.97 -38.36
C ILE A 31 8.10 14.18 -37.06
N VAL A 32 9.20 13.73 -36.46
CA VAL A 32 9.23 13.02 -35.18
C VAL A 32 9.82 13.94 -34.11
N ARG A 33 9.16 14.01 -32.95
CA ARG A 33 9.57 14.85 -31.83
C ARG A 33 10.77 14.25 -31.09
N GLU A 34 11.57 15.07 -30.40
CA GLU A 34 12.80 14.66 -29.69
C GLU A 34 12.63 13.52 -28.68
N TYR A 35 11.46 13.41 -28.08
CA TYR A 35 11.16 12.44 -27.04
C TYR A 35 10.45 11.17 -27.55
N GLU A 36 10.14 11.14 -28.85
CA GLU A 36 9.56 10.00 -29.54
C GLU A 36 10.65 9.29 -30.34
N ARG A 37 10.67 7.96 -30.32
CA ARG A 37 11.45 7.16 -31.25
C ARG A 37 10.55 6.32 -32.11
N VAL A 38 10.91 6.21 -33.38
CA VAL A 38 10.14 5.42 -34.35
C VAL A 38 10.92 4.17 -34.69
N VAL A 39 10.22 3.04 -34.61
CA VAL A 39 10.70 1.75 -35.08
C VAL A 39 9.95 1.41 -36.36
N ILE A 40 10.70 1.11 -37.41
CA ILE A 40 10.17 0.86 -38.75
C ILE A 40 10.30 -0.63 -39.04
N PHE A 41 9.18 -1.26 -39.38
CA PHE A 41 9.13 -2.61 -39.91
C PHE A 41 8.92 -2.54 -41.41
N ARG A 42 9.91 -2.98 -42.17
CA ARG A 42 9.85 -3.06 -43.63
C ARG A 42 9.59 -4.51 -44.03
N LEU A 43 8.48 -4.76 -44.71
CA LEU A 43 8.11 -6.12 -45.16
C LEU A 43 8.16 -7.16 -44.03
N GLY A 44 7.76 -6.77 -42.82
CA GLY A 44 7.77 -7.64 -41.64
C GLY A 44 9.14 -7.87 -40.99
N ARG A 45 10.24 -7.33 -41.54
CA ARG A 45 11.57 -7.35 -40.91
C ARG A 45 11.83 -6.03 -40.19
N LEU A 46 12.41 -6.14 -39.01
CA LEU A 46 12.96 -4.98 -38.31
C LEU A 46 14.17 -4.47 -39.11
N LEU A 47 14.18 -3.17 -39.45
CA LEU A 47 15.31 -2.59 -40.15
C LEU A 47 16.58 -2.75 -39.27
N PRO A 48 17.68 -3.34 -39.78
CA PRO A 48 18.91 -3.50 -39.01
C PRO A 48 19.54 -2.11 -38.77
N GLY A 49 19.25 -1.54 -37.60
CA GLY A 49 19.69 -0.22 -37.20
C GLY A 49 19.11 0.17 -35.83
N ARG A 50 19.76 1.12 -35.15
CA ARG A 50 19.17 1.72 -33.93
C ARG A 50 17.85 2.40 -34.31
N ALA A 51 16.91 2.46 -33.35
CA ALA A 51 15.70 3.26 -33.50
C ALA A 51 16.08 4.67 -33.98
N ARG A 52 15.45 5.11 -35.08
CA ARG A 52 15.78 6.41 -35.69
C ARG A 52 15.52 7.49 -34.64
N GLY A 53 16.51 8.38 -34.51
CA GLY A 53 16.45 9.53 -33.61
C GLY A 53 15.38 10.53 -34.05
N PRO A 54 15.28 11.69 -33.43
CA PRO A 54 14.33 12.72 -33.84
C PRO A 54 14.77 13.43 -35.12
N GLY A 55 13.80 14.01 -35.85
CA GLY A 55 14.06 14.67 -37.12
C GLY A 55 13.09 14.27 -38.23
N LEU A 56 13.41 14.72 -39.44
CA LEU A 56 12.68 14.42 -40.67
C LEU A 56 13.13 13.05 -41.19
N PHE A 57 12.20 12.12 -41.35
CA PHE A 57 12.49 10.81 -41.93
C PHE A 57 11.53 10.47 -43.04
N PHE A 58 12.07 9.75 -44.02
CA PHE A 58 11.34 9.22 -45.16
C PHE A 58 10.93 7.76 -44.88
N TYR A 59 9.64 7.47 -44.98
CA TYR A 59 9.09 6.11 -44.98
C TYR A 59 8.08 5.95 -46.12
N LEU A 60 7.98 4.73 -46.68
CA LEU A 60 7.01 4.44 -47.74
C LEU A 60 5.70 3.94 -47.11
N PRO A 61 4.57 4.66 -47.26
CA PRO A 61 3.31 4.30 -46.59
C PRO A 61 2.75 2.93 -46.97
N CYS A 62 3.12 2.39 -48.15
CA CYS A 62 2.66 1.08 -48.60
C CYS A 62 3.51 -0.10 -48.07
N LEU A 63 4.77 0.13 -47.70
CA LEU A 63 5.72 -0.96 -47.38
C LEU A 63 6.21 -0.94 -45.92
N ASP A 64 6.20 0.23 -45.29
CA ASP A 64 6.79 0.46 -43.99
C ASP A 64 5.70 0.66 -42.92
N LYS A 65 5.68 -0.19 -41.87
CA LYS A 65 4.86 0.01 -40.68
C LYS A 65 5.67 0.74 -39.61
N CYS A 66 5.21 1.92 -39.21
CA CYS A 66 5.89 2.75 -38.23
C CYS A 66 5.19 2.69 -36.86
N HIS A 67 5.94 2.33 -35.82
CA HIS A 67 5.48 2.41 -34.43
C HIS A 67 6.23 3.53 -33.71
N LYS A 68 5.50 4.55 -33.25
CA LYS A 68 6.04 5.63 -32.43
C LYS A 68 5.99 5.23 -30.96
N LEU A 69 7.12 5.35 -30.27
CA LEU A 69 7.25 5.04 -28.85
C LEU A 69 7.82 6.24 -28.11
N ASP A 70 7.14 6.64 -27.03
CA ASP A 70 7.66 7.65 -26.12
C ASP A 70 8.72 7.05 -25.20
N LEU A 71 9.85 7.74 -25.05
CA LEU A 71 10.92 7.37 -24.11
C LEU A 71 10.80 8.06 -22.76
N ARG A 72 9.69 8.75 -22.52
CA ARG A 72 9.43 9.47 -21.27
C ARG A 72 8.98 8.51 -20.17
N LEU A 73 9.13 8.93 -18.92
CA LEU A 73 8.56 8.24 -17.78
C LEU A 73 7.04 8.17 -17.96
N LYS A 74 6.49 6.96 -17.89
CA LYS A 74 5.06 6.70 -17.89
C LYS A 74 4.66 6.04 -16.59
N THR A 75 3.50 6.44 -16.10
CA THR A 75 2.85 5.84 -14.95
C THR A 75 1.71 4.95 -15.40
N PHE A 76 1.51 3.86 -14.69
CA PHE A 76 0.26 3.13 -14.73
C PHE A 76 -0.11 2.71 -13.32
N GLU A 77 -1.40 2.77 -13.05
CA GLU A 77 -1.99 2.35 -11.79
C GLU A 77 -2.22 0.83 -11.84
N VAL A 78 -1.79 0.14 -10.80
CA VAL A 78 -2.04 -1.29 -10.62
C VAL A 78 -3.33 -1.40 -9.81
N PRO A 79 -4.31 -2.23 -10.21
CA PRO A 79 -5.53 -2.39 -9.43
C PRO A 79 -5.20 -2.81 -8.00
N PHE A 80 -5.82 -2.14 -7.02
CA PHE A 80 -5.61 -2.44 -5.61
C PHE A 80 -6.07 -3.86 -5.28
N HIS A 81 -5.34 -4.53 -4.38
CA HIS A 81 -5.68 -5.88 -3.93
C HIS A 81 -5.82 -5.90 -2.42
N GLN A 82 -6.87 -6.57 -1.95
CA GLN A 82 -7.08 -6.84 -0.54
C GLN A 82 -6.30 -8.11 -0.15
N ILE A 83 -5.43 -7.99 0.85
CA ILE A 83 -4.65 -9.11 1.39
C ILE A 83 -4.94 -9.28 2.89
N VAL A 84 -5.02 -10.53 3.33
CA VAL A 84 -5.13 -10.87 4.76
C VAL A 84 -3.77 -11.33 5.25
N THR A 85 -3.23 -10.61 6.22
CA THR A 85 -1.95 -10.92 6.85
C THR A 85 -2.09 -12.06 7.87
N LYS A 86 -0.96 -12.57 8.39
CA LYS A 86 -0.95 -13.61 9.45
C LYS A 86 -1.69 -13.17 10.73
N ASP A 87 -1.73 -11.87 10.98
CA ASP A 87 -2.37 -11.27 12.15
C ASP A 87 -3.87 -11.02 11.94
N LEU A 88 -4.46 -11.59 10.87
CA LEU A 88 -5.88 -11.48 10.51
C LEU A 88 -6.33 -10.03 10.22
N VAL A 89 -5.39 -9.15 9.89
CA VAL A 89 -5.66 -7.78 9.46
C VAL A 89 -5.76 -7.75 7.93
N THR A 90 -6.87 -7.20 7.44
CA THR A 90 -7.11 -6.90 6.02
C THR A 90 -6.39 -5.60 5.66
N LEU A 91 -5.47 -5.67 4.69
CA LEU A 91 -4.78 -4.51 4.14
C LEU A 91 -5.18 -4.34 2.68
N GLU A 92 -5.47 -3.10 2.29
CA GLU A 92 -5.64 -2.71 0.89
C GLU A 92 -4.33 -2.11 0.41
N VAL A 93 -3.73 -2.73 -0.60
CA VAL A 93 -2.45 -2.26 -1.14
C VAL A 93 -2.70 -1.61 -2.48
N ASP A 94 -2.48 -0.29 -2.53
CA ASP A 94 -2.45 0.50 -3.75
C ASP A 94 -1.00 0.72 -4.20
N ALA A 95 -0.75 0.67 -5.50
CA ALA A 95 0.59 0.76 -6.06
C ALA A 95 0.61 1.43 -7.43
N VAL A 96 1.53 2.39 -7.58
CA VAL A 96 1.79 3.09 -8.84
C VAL A 96 3.16 2.70 -9.35
N CYS A 97 3.22 2.29 -10.62
CA CYS A 97 4.47 1.89 -11.26
C CYS A 97 4.93 2.91 -12.28
N TYR A 98 6.18 3.35 -12.13
CA TYR A 98 6.86 4.26 -13.04
C TYR A 98 7.83 3.45 -13.92
N TYR A 99 7.70 3.57 -15.24
CA TYR A 99 8.60 2.91 -16.18
C TYR A 99 9.07 3.86 -17.28
N ARG A 100 10.28 3.60 -17.80
CA ARG A 100 10.87 4.31 -18.94
C ARG A 100 11.43 3.31 -19.93
N LEU A 101 11.16 3.51 -21.22
CA LEU A 101 11.73 2.68 -22.28
C LEU A 101 13.18 3.10 -22.57
N GLU A 102 14.12 2.17 -22.40
CA GLU A 102 15.52 2.37 -22.79
C GLU A 102 15.76 1.97 -24.26
N ASN A 103 15.28 0.79 -24.65
CA ASN A 103 15.50 0.20 -25.97
C ASN A 103 14.18 -0.12 -26.67
N ALA A 104 13.71 0.82 -27.50
CA ALA A 104 12.50 0.68 -28.31
C ALA A 104 12.46 -0.55 -29.26
N PRO A 105 13.53 -0.91 -30.01
CA PRO A 105 13.42 -1.99 -30.99
C PRO A 105 13.29 -3.36 -30.33
N VAL A 106 14.09 -3.63 -29.29
CA VAL A 106 14.02 -4.89 -28.53
C VAL A 106 12.66 -5.02 -27.84
N PHE A 107 12.19 -3.93 -27.23
CA PHE A 107 10.90 -3.89 -26.56
C PHE A 107 9.74 -4.33 -27.48
N LEU A 108 9.62 -3.73 -28.67
CA LEU A 108 8.55 -4.06 -29.62
C LEU A 108 8.61 -5.49 -30.16
N THR A 109 9.82 -6.04 -30.32
CA THR A 109 9.96 -7.44 -30.78
C THR A 109 9.63 -8.45 -29.68
N SER A 110 9.78 -8.06 -28.41
CA SER A 110 9.59 -8.94 -27.26
C SER A 110 8.18 -8.94 -26.68
N VAL A 111 7.40 -7.86 -26.88
CA VAL A 111 6.10 -7.66 -26.24
C VAL A 111 5.04 -7.30 -27.29
N SER A 112 3.97 -8.10 -27.37
CA SER A 112 2.85 -7.89 -28.30
C SER A 112 1.90 -6.76 -27.90
N THR A 113 1.73 -6.49 -26.59
CA THR A 113 0.86 -5.42 -26.06
C THR A 113 1.46 -4.77 -24.80
N THR A 114 1.95 -3.54 -24.94
CA THR A 114 2.69 -2.80 -23.89
C THR A 114 1.94 -2.66 -22.57
N SER A 115 0.70 -2.17 -22.59
CA SER A 115 0.01 -1.74 -21.36
C SER A 115 -0.53 -2.94 -20.57
N ASN A 116 -1.23 -3.86 -21.24
CA ASN A 116 -1.90 -4.98 -20.58
C ASN A 116 -0.90 -6.02 -20.07
N ALA A 117 0.11 -6.36 -20.86
CA ALA A 117 1.12 -7.33 -20.45
C ALA A 117 1.94 -6.82 -19.25
N LEU A 118 2.26 -5.52 -19.25
CA LEU A 118 3.04 -4.90 -18.18
C LEU A 118 2.21 -4.75 -16.90
N GLN A 119 0.91 -4.43 -17.00
CA GLN A 119 -0.03 -4.49 -15.88
C GLN A 119 -0.11 -5.90 -15.27
N LEU A 120 -0.29 -6.94 -16.09
CA LEU A 120 -0.36 -8.33 -15.61
C LEU A 120 0.95 -8.80 -14.98
N LEU A 121 2.10 -8.44 -15.58
CA LEU A 121 3.42 -8.77 -15.05
C LEU A 121 3.65 -8.10 -13.70
N VAL A 122 3.32 -6.82 -13.57
CA VAL A 122 3.47 -6.08 -12.32
C VAL A 122 2.48 -6.59 -11.26
N GLN A 123 1.24 -6.88 -11.63
CA GLN A 123 0.26 -7.45 -10.71
C GLN A 123 0.72 -8.81 -10.16
N THR A 124 1.24 -9.71 -11.02
CA THR A 124 1.70 -11.03 -10.62
C THR A 124 2.98 -10.98 -9.77
N THR A 125 3.93 -10.12 -10.12
CA THR A 125 5.16 -9.92 -9.34
C THR A 125 4.85 -9.28 -7.99
N MET A 126 4.00 -8.25 -7.94
CA MET A 126 3.54 -7.63 -6.70
C MET A 126 2.87 -8.66 -5.79
N LYS A 127 1.92 -9.44 -6.32
CA LYS A 127 1.25 -10.51 -5.60
C LYS A 127 2.24 -11.54 -5.04
N ARG A 128 3.25 -11.93 -5.84
CA ARG A 128 4.30 -12.87 -5.42
C ARG A 128 5.20 -12.31 -4.31
N LEU A 129 5.60 -11.05 -4.41
CA LEU A 129 6.45 -10.39 -3.40
C LEU A 129 5.70 -10.19 -2.08
N LEU A 130 4.43 -9.77 -2.15
CA LEU A 130 3.56 -9.65 -0.99
C LEU A 130 3.42 -11.00 -0.29
N ALA A 131 3.17 -12.08 -1.06
CA ALA A 131 3.07 -13.43 -0.51
C ALA A 131 4.35 -13.88 0.21
N HIS A 132 5.52 -13.62 -0.38
CA HIS A 132 6.80 -14.00 0.22
C HIS A 132 7.15 -13.17 1.47
N LYS A 133 7.01 -11.84 1.41
CA LYS A 133 7.45 -10.93 2.49
C LYS A 133 6.53 -10.95 3.70
N TRP A 134 5.22 -11.11 3.49
CA TRP A 134 4.21 -11.06 4.57
C TRP A 134 3.67 -12.45 4.93
N GLY A 135 4.14 -13.51 4.26
CA GLY A 135 3.66 -14.87 4.48
C GLY A 135 2.15 -14.98 4.30
N ILE A 136 1.61 -14.34 3.25
CA ILE A 136 0.17 -14.20 3.01
C ILE A 136 -0.40 -15.58 2.70
N ILE A 137 -1.18 -16.08 3.65
CA ILE A 137 -1.94 -17.32 3.49
C ILE A 137 -3.24 -16.93 2.79
N LYS A 138 -3.34 -17.30 1.51
CA LYS A 138 -4.56 -17.27 0.68
C LYS A 138 -5.03 -15.89 0.24
N SER A 139 -4.49 -15.43 -0.89
CA SER A 139 -5.28 -14.61 -1.82
C SER A 139 -6.21 -15.53 -2.61
N LYS A 140 -7.40 -15.78 -2.09
CA LYS A 140 -8.48 -16.30 -2.92
C LYS A 140 -9.79 -15.89 -2.27
N ASP A 141 -10.42 -14.88 -2.87
CA ASP A 141 -11.87 -14.72 -2.80
C ASP A 141 -12.49 -15.92 -3.49
N VAL A 142 -12.45 -17.07 -2.82
CA VAL A 142 -13.44 -18.10 -3.07
C VAL A 142 -14.72 -17.47 -2.58
N LYS A 143 -15.70 -17.26 -3.46
CA LYS A 143 -17.08 -17.02 -3.02
C LYS A 143 -17.49 -18.24 -2.19
N LEU A 144 -17.23 -18.18 -0.89
CA LEU A 144 -17.65 -19.23 0.03
C LEU A 144 -19.19 -19.23 -0.02
N PRO A 145 -19.81 -20.41 -0.21
CA PRO A 145 -21.24 -20.56 -0.02
C PRO A 145 -21.62 -20.00 1.35
N ASP A 146 -22.79 -19.38 1.47
CA ASP A 146 -23.16 -18.61 2.67
C ASP A 146 -23.15 -19.46 3.96
N ASP A 147 -23.42 -20.76 3.86
CA ASP A 147 -23.29 -21.70 4.98
C ASP A 147 -21.83 -21.80 5.50
N VAL A 148 -20.83 -21.87 4.61
CA VAL A 148 -19.44 -22.02 5.02
C VAL A 148 -18.89 -20.72 5.61
N LYS A 149 -19.38 -19.56 5.16
CA LYS A 149 -19.04 -18.27 5.79
C LYS A 149 -19.51 -18.20 7.23
N GLN A 150 -20.72 -18.67 7.51
CA GLN A 150 -21.28 -18.65 8.86
C GLN A 150 -20.52 -19.60 9.79
N SER A 151 -20.26 -20.84 9.37
CA SER A 151 -19.48 -21.78 10.19
C SER A 151 -18.03 -21.30 10.42
N MET A 152 -17.39 -20.69 9.42
CA MET A 152 -16.05 -20.13 9.56
C MET A 152 -16.03 -18.88 10.46
N ALA A 153 -17.06 -18.02 10.38
CA ALA A 153 -17.18 -16.86 11.25
C ALA A 153 -17.33 -17.29 12.71
N ILE A 154 -18.17 -18.28 13.00
CA ILE A 154 -18.34 -18.85 14.35
C ILE A 154 -17.01 -19.42 14.87
N GLU A 155 -16.30 -20.20 14.05
CA GLU A 155 -15.02 -20.78 14.42
C GLU A 155 -13.93 -19.70 14.65
N ALA A 156 -13.88 -18.69 13.78
CA ALA A 156 -12.93 -17.58 13.91
C ALA A 156 -13.22 -16.72 15.15
N GLU A 157 -14.48 -16.46 15.46
CA GLU A 157 -14.90 -15.78 16.69
C GLU A 157 -14.54 -16.60 17.93
N ALA A 158 -14.79 -17.91 17.91
CA ALA A 158 -14.42 -18.82 19.00
C ALA A 158 -12.90 -18.81 19.25
N GLN A 159 -12.09 -18.91 18.19
CA GLN A 159 -10.62 -18.84 18.31
C GLN A 159 -10.13 -17.48 18.80
N ARG A 160 -10.76 -16.39 18.36
CA ARG A 160 -10.41 -15.04 18.81
C ARG A 160 -10.71 -14.87 20.30
N GLN A 161 -11.90 -15.29 20.74
CA GLN A 161 -12.27 -15.24 22.16
C GLN A 161 -11.36 -16.14 23.01
N ALA A 162 -11.00 -17.33 22.52
CA ALA A 162 -10.07 -18.22 23.21
C ALA A 162 -8.69 -17.59 23.38
N LYS A 163 -8.12 -17.01 22.31
CA LYS A 163 -6.83 -16.32 22.36
C LYS A 163 -6.84 -15.12 23.30
N VAL A 164 -7.90 -14.32 23.31
CA VAL A 164 -8.05 -13.19 24.24
C VAL A 164 -8.00 -13.65 25.70
N LYS A 165 -8.67 -14.76 26.04
CA LYS A 165 -8.66 -15.33 27.40
C LYS A 165 -7.26 -15.82 27.81
N VAL A 166 -6.54 -16.46 26.89
CA VAL A 166 -5.16 -16.91 27.16
C VAL A 166 -4.24 -15.71 27.41
N ILE A 167 -4.30 -14.68 26.56
CA ILE A 167 -3.51 -13.46 26.73
C ILE A 167 -3.86 -12.77 28.05
N ALA A 168 -5.15 -12.68 28.40
CA ALA A 168 -5.58 -12.10 29.67
C ALA A 168 -5.01 -12.87 30.87
N ALA A 169 -5.07 -14.20 30.85
CA ALA A 169 -4.51 -15.04 31.92
C ALA A 169 -2.97 -14.93 32.03
N GLU A 170 -2.27 -14.90 30.90
CA GLU A 170 -0.83 -14.69 30.84
C GLU A 170 -0.45 -13.32 31.41
N ASN A 171 -1.20 -12.28 31.01
CA ASN A 171 -1.00 -10.92 31.50
C ASN A 171 -1.27 -10.82 33.00
N GLU A 172 -2.32 -11.47 33.53
CA GLU A 172 -2.58 -11.50 34.97
C GLU A 172 -1.42 -12.12 35.76
N LYS A 173 -0.80 -13.18 35.22
CA LYS A 173 0.38 -13.79 35.82
C LYS A 173 1.56 -12.82 35.86
N VAL A 174 1.88 -12.16 34.74
CA VAL A 174 2.95 -11.16 34.67
C VAL A 174 2.69 -9.97 35.60
N VAL A 175 1.44 -9.49 35.64
CA VAL A 175 1.02 -8.43 36.57
C VAL A 175 1.21 -8.89 38.02
N SER A 176 0.82 -10.11 38.36
CA SER A 176 0.99 -10.67 39.71
C SER A 176 2.46 -10.78 40.12
N GLU A 177 3.33 -11.21 39.21
CA GLU A 177 4.78 -11.29 39.44
C GLU A 177 5.38 -9.90 39.68
N SER A 178 5.03 -8.92 38.84
CA SER A 178 5.49 -7.53 39.00
C SER A 178 4.98 -6.89 40.29
N LEU A 179 3.72 -7.14 40.66
CA LEU A 179 3.13 -6.66 41.91
C LEU A 179 3.80 -7.29 43.13
N LYS A 180 4.17 -8.57 43.06
CA LYS A 180 4.93 -9.25 44.12
C LYS A 180 6.28 -8.59 44.35
N LEU A 181 7.05 -8.32 43.29
CA LEU A 181 8.32 -7.60 43.39
C LEU A 181 8.14 -6.18 43.97
N ALA A 182 7.10 -5.47 43.53
CA ALA A 182 6.76 -4.16 44.08
C ALA A 182 6.37 -4.24 45.57
N ALA A 183 5.69 -5.30 46.00
CA ALA A 183 5.32 -5.51 47.40
C ALA A 183 6.53 -5.86 48.26
N GLU A 184 7.45 -6.72 47.78
CA GLU A 184 8.70 -7.06 48.47
C GLU A 184 9.59 -5.82 48.66
N THR A 185 9.75 -5.01 47.61
CA THR A 185 10.51 -3.76 47.68
C THR A 185 9.87 -2.74 48.62
N LEU A 186 8.54 -2.62 48.62
CA LEU A 186 7.81 -1.77 49.58
C LEU A 186 7.93 -2.27 51.02
N SER A 187 7.86 -3.59 51.25
CA SER A 187 8.02 -4.21 52.57
C SER A 187 9.40 -3.92 53.16
N GLY A 188 10.44 -3.85 52.32
CA GLY A 188 11.78 -3.44 52.73
C GLY A 188 11.90 -1.99 53.22
N SER A 189 10.89 -1.13 52.96
CA SER A 189 10.91 0.28 53.36
C SER A 189 9.55 0.74 53.93
N PRO A 190 9.35 0.75 55.26
CA PRO A 190 8.06 1.09 55.86
C PRO A 190 7.59 2.53 55.56
N ALA A 191 8.52 3.46 55.31
CA ALA A 191 8.21 4.83 54.91
C ALA A 191 7.56 4.92 53.50
N ALA A 192 7.91 4.03 52.56
CA ALA A 192 7.34 4.03 51.22
C ALA A 192 5.88 3.53 51.22
N ILE A 193 5.55 2.59 52.10
CA ILE A 193 4.17 2.12 52.29
C ILE A 193 3.28 3.28 52.78
N GLN A 194 3.76 4.09 53.71
CA GLN A 194 3.04 5.26 54.21
C GLN A 194 2.83 6.33 53.12
N LEU A 195 3.86 6.62 52.31
CA LEU A 195 3.73 7.57 51.19
C LEU A 195 2.75 7.06 50.13
N ARG A 196 2.80 5.78 49.77
CA ARG A 196 1.86 5.17 48.82
C ARG A 196 0.43 5.19 49.38
N TYR A 197 0.25 4.97 50.69
CA TYR A 197 -1.03 5.12 51.37
C TYR A 197 -1.58 6.54 51.24
N LEU A 198 -0.76 7.57 51.53
CA LEU A 198 -1.16 8.98 51.36
C LEU A 198 -1.49 9.33 49.90
N GLN A 199 -0.73 8.82 48.93
CA GLN A 199 -1.01 9.00 47.51
C GLN A 199 -2.32 8.33 47.08
N THR A 200 -2.61 7.11 47.54
CA THR A 200 -3.90 6.45 47.27
C THR A 200 -5.06 7.21 47.90
N LEU A 201 -4.88 7.76 49.11
CA LEU A 201 -5.89 8.61 49.74
C LEU A 201 -6.14 9.88 48.90
N GLN A 202 -5.08 10.54 48.42
CA GLN A 202 -5.20 11.73 47.58
C GLN A 202 -5.91 11.42 46.24
N CYS A 203 -5.60 10.30 45.60
CA CYS A 203 -6.28 9.86 44.38
C CYS A 203 -7.76 9.55 44.62
N MET A 204 -8.09 8.86 45.72
CA MET A 204 -9.49 8.52 46.05
C MET A 204 -10.33 9.77 46.39
N THR A 205 -9.75 10.77 47.06
CA THR A 205 -10.46 12.04 47.37
C THR A 205 -10.77 12.89 46.13
N SER A 206 -10.09 12.67 45.00
CA SER A 206 -10.32 13.44 43.76
C SER A 206 -11.49 12.91 42.94
N GLU A 207 -11.84 11.63 43.02
CA GLU A 207 -12.85 11.03 42.12
C GLU A 207 -14.25 10.94 42.75
N ARG A 208 -14.40 10.68 44.07
CA ARG A 208 -15.69 10.72 44.81
C ARG A 208 -15.44 10.91 46.32
N PRO A 209 -16.10 11.86 47.03
CA PRO A 209 -15.96 11.99 48.48
C PRO A 209 -16.80 10.89 49.18
N ALA A 210 -16.25 9.69 49.32
CA ALA A 210 -16.88 8.60 50.06
C ALA A 210 -16.32 8.50 51.49
N THR A 211 -17.24 8.25 52.41
CA THR A 211 -17.09 8.18 53.87
C THR A 211 -15.80 7.47 54.32
N PHE A 212 -15.04 8.16 55.17
CA PHE A 212 -13.68 7.84 55.59
C PHE A 212 -13.66 6.79 56.71
N PHE A 213 -13.24 5.56 56.41
CA PHE A 213 -12.82 4.59 57.43
C PHE A 213 -11.30 4.66 57.55
N LEU A 214 -10.82 5.35 58.59
CA LEU A 214 -9.42 5.35 58.99
C LEU A 214 -9.22 4.17 59.97
N PRO A 215 -8.61 3.04 59.56
CA PRO A 215 -8.11 2.09 60.54
C PRO A 215 -6.94 2.76 61.25
N LEU A 216 -7.22 3.33 62.42
CA LEU A 216 -6.16 3.81 63.30
C LEU A 216 -5.25 2.61 63.62
N PRO A 217 -3.92 2.73 63.42
CA PRO A 217 -3.00 1.67 63.80
C PRO A 217 -3.15 1.42 65.31
N PHE A 218 -3.37 0.15 65.67
CA PHE A 218 -3.49 -0.29 67.06
C PHE A 218 -2.23 -0.01 67.91
N ASP A 219 -1.13 0.45 67.29
CA ASP A 219 0.11 0.87 67.98
C ASP A 219 -0.04 2.12 68.86
N LEU A 220 -1.17 2.84 68.81
CA LEU A 220 -1.45 3.94 69.76
C LEU A 220 -1.91 3.43 71.15
N MET A 221 -2.02 2.11 71.37
CA MET A 221 -2.35 1.51 72.68
C MET A 221 -1.14 1.41 73.64
N ASN A 222 -0.30 2.45 73.73
CA ASN A 222 0.61 2.62 74.87
C ASN A 222 0.17 3.84 75.72
N LEU A 223 -0.91 3.60 76.47
CA LEU A 223 -1.35 4.11 77.79
C LEU A 223 -1.13 5.56 78.28
N ASN A 224 -0.59 6.54 77.54
CA ASN A 224 -0.34 7.89 78.11
C ASN A 224 -0.86 9.11 77.32
N SER A 225 -1.74 8.99 76.33
CA SER A 225 -2.15 10.15 75.49
C SER A 225 -3.65 10.41 75.35
N ILE A 226 -4.50 9.77 76.17
CA ILE A 226 -5.96 9.96 76.15
C ILE A 226 -6.39 11.40 76.49
N THR A 227 -5.56 12.18 77.20
CA THR A 227 -5.89 13.56 77.61
C THR A 227 -5.80 14.59 76.48
N ILE A 228 -5.08 14.32 75.38
CA ILE A 228 -4.86 15.32 74.31
C ILE A 228 -6.03 15.35 73.31
N TYR A 229 -6.71 14.21 73.09
CA TYR A 229 -7.76 14.09 72.06
C TYR A 229 -9.04 14.88 72.37
N TYR A 230 -9.41 15.05 73.64
CA TYR A 230 -10.58 15.87 74.01
C TYR A 230 -10.34 17.38 73.80
N GLY A 231 -9.09 17.84 73.73
CA GLY A 231 -8.75 19.25 73.52
C GLY A 231 -8.85 19.72 72.07
N LEU A 232 -8.66 18.82 71.10
CA LEU A 232 -8.60 19.17 69.68
C LEU A 232 -9.98 19.15 68.99
N ILE A 233 -10.92 18.33 69.45
CA ILE A 233 -12.28 18.28 68.88
C ILE A 233 -13.07 19.57 69.17
N LYS A 234 -12.77 20.28 70.27
CA LYS A 234 -13.44 21.55 70.61
C LYS A 234 -12.97 22.76 69.77
N LYS A 235 -11.89 22.62 69.00
CA LYS A 235 -11.26 23.74 68.26
C LYS A 235 -11.59 23.75 66.76
N ILE A 236 -12.35 22.77 66.27
CA ILE A 236 -12.73 22.60 64.85
C ILE A 236 -14.22 22.94 64.62
N GLN A 237 -14.90 23.48 65.64
CA GLN A 237 -16.29 23.93 65.55
C GLN A 237 -16.45 25.44 65.77
N CYS A 238 -15.51 26.22 65.26
CA CYS A 238 -15.65 27.64 64.91
C CYS A 238 -15.16 27.83 63.47
#